data_AF-A0A962DJZ9-F1
#
_entry.id   AF-A0A962DJZ9-F1
#
_cell.length_a   1.000
_cell.length_b   1.000
_cell.length_c   1.000
_cell.angle_alpha   90.00
_cell.angle_beta   90.00
_cell.angle_gamma   90.00
#
_symmetry.space_group_name_H-M   'P 1'
#
loop_
_entity.id
_entity.type
_entity.pdbx_description
1 polymer ?
#
loop_
_entity_poly.entity_id
_entity_poly.type
_entity_poly.pdbx_seq_one_letter_code
_entity_poly.pdbx_strand_id
1 'polypeptide(L)'
;QFIDSGAADAGIVALSLVLAPGLKDRGAWTLIPDTWHEPLEQGYVITRRAAANPLAAAFATWIGGAEARAVLLRYGFALPGEAPE
;
A
#
# COMPACT_ATOMS: atom_id res chain seq x y z
N GLN A 1 -10.03 -6.81 -10.26
CA GLN A 1 -10.72 -7.04 -11.56
C GLN A 1 -11.64 -8.25 -11.50
N PHE A 2 -11.18 -9.47 -11.23
CA PHE A 2 -12.05 -10.66 -11.28
C PHE A 2 -13.17 -10.69 -10.23
N ILE A 3 -12.88 -10.28 -8.99
CA ILE A 3 -13.90 -10.15 -7.94
C ILE A 3 -14.94 -9.10 -8.34
N ASP A 4 -14.47 -7.95 -8.85
CA ASP A 4 -15.33 -6.84 -9.25
C ASP A 4 -16.23 -7.16 -10.46
N SER A 5 -15.76 -8.00 -11.38
CA SER A 5 -16.52 -8.44 -12.55
C SER A 5 -17.41 -9.66 -12.28
N GLY A 6 -17.39 -10.24 -11.08
CA GLY A 6 -18.09 -11.48 -10.76
C GLY A 6 -17.48 -12.74 -11.41
N ALA A 7 -16.25 -12.65 -11.93
CA ALA A 7 -15.53 -13.80 -12.47
C ALA A 7 -14.89 -14.67 -11.38
N ALA A 8 -14.84 -14.17 -10.13
CA ALA A 8 -14.48 -14.89 -8.94
C ALA A 8 -15.38 -14.45 -7.78
N ASP A 9 -15.86 -15.41 -6.98
CA ASP A 9 -16.74 -15.12 -5.83
C ASP A 9 -16.01 -14.42 -4.68
N ALA A 10 -14.70 -14.69 -4.54
CA ALA A 10 -13.84 -14.09 -3.52
C ALA A 10 -12.37 -14.07 -3.99
N GLY A 11 -11.53 -13.29 -3.31
CA GLY A 11 -10.09 -13.30 -3.53
C GLY A 11 -9.31 -12.47 -2.53
N ILE A 12 -8.01 -12.75 -2.46
CA ILE A 12 -7.05 -12.00 -1.63
C ILE A 12 -6.48 -10.86 -2.48
N VAL A 13 -6.59 -9.63 -1.98
CA VAL A 13 -6.14 -8.41 -2.66
C VAL A 13 -5.44 -7.49 -1.67
N ALA A 14 -4.67 -6.53 -2.18
CA ALA A 14 -4.07 -5.49 -1.34
C ALA A 14 -5.17 -4.57 -0.78
N LEU A 15 -5.10 -4.27 0.52
CA LEU A 15 -6.03 -3.38 1.22
C LEU A 15 -6.12 -2.00 0.54
N SER A 16 -5.00 -1.50 0.02
CA SER A 16 -4.93 -0.23 -0.70
C SER A 16 -5.85 -0.14 -1.92
N LEU A 17 -6.13 -1.28 -2.57
CA LEU A 17 -7.09 -1.33 -3.69
C LEU A 17 -8.53 -1.20 -3.19
N VAL A 18 -8.84 -1.82 -2.05
CA VAL A 18 -10.18 -1.81 -1.45
C VAL A 18 -10.53 -0.42 -0.90
N LEU A 19 -9.55 0.27 -0.30
CA LEU A 19 -9.72 1.63 0.23
C LEU A 19 -9.72 2.71 -0.88
N ALA A 20 -9.30 2.37 -2.09
CA ALA A 20 -9.27 3.32 -3.19
C ALA A 20 -10.66 3.71 -3.67
N PRO A 21 -10.90 4.97 -4.09
CA PRO A 21 -12.23 5.45 -4.45
C PRO A 21 -13.01 4.60 -5.48
N GLY A 22 -12.31 3.87 -6.36
CA GLY A 22 -12.96 3.02 -7.37
C GLY A 22 -13.58 1.73 -6.81
N LEU A 23 -13.14 1.26 -5.64
CA LEU A 23 -13.63 0.06 -4.96
C LEU A 23 -14.13 0.32 -3.54
N LYS A 24 -13.88 1.53 -3.01
CA LYS A 24 -14.38 1.96 -1.73
C LYS A 24 -15.90 1.76 -1.70
N ASP A 25 -16.37 1.10 -0.66
CA ASP A 25 -17.78 0.76 -0.44
C ASP A 25 -18.38 -0.28 -1.41
N ARG A 26 -17.55 -0.99 -2.19
CA ARG A 26 -17.99 -2.09 -3.07
C ARG A 26 -17.70 -3.46 -2.45
N GLY A 27 -18.77 -4.22 -2.17
CA GLY A 27 -18.66 -5.56 -1.61
C GLY A 27 -18.34 -5.57 -0.12
N ALA A 28 -17.95 -6.75 0.38
CA ALA A 28 -17.51 -6.94 1.75
C ALA A 28 -16.06 -7.45 1.77
N TRP A 29 -15.32 -7.06 2.79
CA TRP A 29 -13.94 -7.47 2.98
C TRP A 29 -13.62 -7.58 4.47
N THR A 30 -12.57 -8.33 4.77
CA THR A 30 -11.98 -8.41 6.10
C THR A 30 -10.47 -8.49 5.94
N LEU A 31 -9.74 -8.01 6.95
CA LEU A 31 -8.31 -8.27 7.04
C LEU A 31 -8.06 -9.77 7.24
N ILE A 32 -6.99 -10.25 6.62
CA ILE A 32 -6.39 -11.54 6.98
C ILE A 32 -5.62 -11.28 8.30
N PRO A 33 -5.79 -12.10 9.35
CA PRO A 33 -5.07 -11.89 10.59
C PRO A 33 -3.54 -11.93 10.38
N ASP A 34 -2.81 -11.00 10.98
CA ASP A 34 -1.34 -10.91 10.84
C ASP A 34 -0.62 -12.20 11.26
N THR A 35 -1.18 -12.96 12.20
CA THR A 35 -0.62 -14.26 12.62
C THR A 35 -0.68 -15.35 11.54
N TRP A 36 -1.38 -15.12 10.43
CA TRP A 36 -1.57 -16.10 9.36
C TRP A 36 -0.55 -15.95 8.22
N HIS A 37 0.27 -14.90 8.23
CA HIS A 37 1.26 -14.65 7.19
C HIS A 37 2.48 -13.90 7.73
N GLU A 38 3.58 -13.99 7.00
CA GLU A 38 4.69 -13.07 7.23
C GLU A 38 4.30 -11.63 6.87
N PRO A 39 4.91 -10.61 7.48
CA PRO A 39 4.68 -9.22 7.12
C PRO A 39 4.98 -8.95 5.64
N LEU A 40 4.10 -8.20 4.97
CA LEU A 40 4.32 -7.76 3.59
C LEU A 40 5.15 -6.47 3.59
N GLU A 41 6.45 -6.58 3.85
CA GLU A 41 7.36 -5.44 3.87
C GLU A 41 7.55 -4.85 2.47
N GLN A 42 7.40 -3.53 2.37
CA GLN A 42 7.58 -2.78 1.12
C GLN A 42 8.71 -1.77 1.27
N GLY A 43 9.59 -1.74 0.26
CA GLY A 43 10.72 -0.83 0.21
C GLY A 43 10.87 -0.22 -1.17
N TYR A 44 11.65 0.85 -1.24
CA TYR A 44 12.03 1.51 -2.49
C TYR A 44 13.52 1.77 -2.51
N VAL A 45 14.08 1.93 -3.72
CA VAL A 45 15.50 2.24 -3.92
C VAL A 45 15.66 3.30 -5.01
N ILE A 46 16.69 4.13 -4.89
CA ILE A 46 17.14 4.98 -5.99
C ILE A 46 18.03 4.11 -6.90
N THR A 47 17.62 3.95 -8.16
CA THR A 47 18.40 3.18 -9.14
C THR A 47 19.74 3.86 -9.43
N ARG A 48 20.77 3.08 -9.83
CA ARG A 48 22.09 3.63 -10.20
C ARG A 48 22.00 4.72 -11.29
N ARG A 49 21.08 4.56 -12.25
CA ARG A 49 20.82 5.54 -13.31
C ARG A 49 20.39 6.91 -12.76
N ALA A 50 19.66 6.91 -11.64
CA ALA A 50 19.13 8.10 -11.01
C ALA A 50 20.01 8.58 -9.82
N ALA A 51 21.17 7.98 -9.59
CA ALA A 51 22.01 8.27 -8.41
C ALA A 51 22.42 9.75 -8.30
N ALA A 52 22.65 10.41 -9.43
CA ALA A 52 22.98 11.84 -9.49
C ALA A 52 21.75 12.74 -9.78
N ASN A 53 20.53 12.19 -9.80
CA ASN A 53 19.32 12.97 -10.06
C ASN A 53 18.81 13.60 -8.76
N PRO A 54 18.88 14.93 -8.60
CA PRO A 54 18.44 15.59 -7.37
C PRO A 54 16.94 15.39 -7.09
N LEU A 55 16.10 15.23 -8.13
CA LEU A 55 14.67 14.97 -7.94
C LEU A 55 14.40 13.59 -7.35
N ALA A 56 15.24 12.59 -7.64
CA ALA A 56 15.10 11.26 -7.04
C ALA A 56 15.40 11.31 -5.53
N ALA A 57 16.44 12.04 -5.13
CA ALA A 57 16.78 12.25 -3.72
C ALA A 57 15.70 13.07 -2.98
N ALA A 58 15.19 14.13 -3.62
CA ALA A 58 14.11 14.94 -3.06
C ALA A 58 12.82 14.12 -2.86
N PHE A 59 12.45 13.29 -3.84
CA PHE A 59 11.28 12.42 -3.72
C PHE A 59 11.46 11.36 -2.62
N ALA A 60 12.63 10.71 -2.54
CA ALA A 60 12.92 9.78 -1.44
C ALA A 60 12.80 10.44 -0.06
N THR A 61 13.31 11.68 0.07
CA THR A 61 13.18 12.48 1.30
C THR A 61 11.71 12.77 1.60
N TRP A 62 10.92 13.17 0.60
CA TRP A 62 9.49 13.44 0.76
C TRP A 62 8.69 12.20 1.16
N ILE A 63 9.02 11.01 0.62
CA ILE A 63 8.36 9.75 1.00
C ILE A 63 8.52 9.44 2.50
N GLY A 64 9.64 9.84 3.12
CA GLY A 64 9.84 9.73 4.57
C GLY A 64 9.14 10.81 5.41
N GLY A 65 8.49 11.80 4.77
CA GLY A 65 7.85 12.93 5.43
C GLY A 65 6.42 12.65 5.90
N ALA A 66 5.89 13.57 6.72
CA ALA A 66 4.55 13.45 7.31
C ALA A 66 3.41 13.40 6.27
N GLU A 67 3.54 14.15 5.17
CA GLU A 67 2.54 14.18 4.10
C GLU A 67 2.42 12.81 3.40
N ALA A 68 3.56 12.23 3.03
CA ALA A 68 3.60 10.90 2.43
C ALA A 68 3.08 9.84 3.41
N ARG A 69 3.44 9.92 4.70
CA ARG A 69 2.90 9.05 5.75
C ARG A 69 1.36 9.14 5.83
N ALA A 70 0.80 10.34 5.77
CA ALA A 70 -0.66 10.52 5.78
C ALA A 70 -1.34 9.87 4.58
N VAL A 71 -0.71 9.93 3.39
CA VAL A 71 -1.21 9.22 2.21
C VAL A 71 -1.12 7.70 2.40
N LEU A 72 0.01 7.18 2.88
CA LEU A 72 0.20 5.75 3.11
C LEU A 72 -0.84 5.18 4.09
N LEU A 73 -1.04 5.84 5.24
CA LEU A 73 -2.03 5.43 6.23
C LEU A 73 -3.45 5.43 5.66
N ARG A 74 -3.82 6.45 4.87
CA ARG A 74 -5.14 6.53 4.22
C ARG A 74 -5.44 5.32 3.33
N TYR A 75 -4.41 4.68 2.78
CA TYR A 75 -4.53 3.50 1.93
C TYR A 75 -4.14 2.20 2.63
N GLY A 76 -4.06 2.19 3.97
CA GLY A 76 -3.89 0.97 4.76
C GLY A 76 -2.45 0.45 4.83
N PHE A 77 -1.46 1.29 4.54
CA PHE A 77 -0.06 0.98 4.80
C PHE A 77 0.36 1.43 6.19
N ALA A 78 1.23 0.66 6.83
CA ALA A 78 1.86 1.01 8.10
C ALA A 78 3.37 1.20 7.91
N LEU A 79 4.00 2.00 8.77
CA LEU A 79 5.46 2.09 8.82
C LEU A 79 6.05 0.90 9.60
N PRO A 80 7.35 0.59 9.41
CA PRO A 80 8.00 -0.47 10.17
C PRO A 80 7.80 -0.27 11.69
N GLY A 81 7.22 -1.28 12.35
CA GLY A 81 6.89 -1.23 13.78
C GLY A 81 5.48 -0.75 14.12
N GLU A 82 4.66 -0.41 13.13
CA GLU A 82 3.25 -0.05 13.29
C GLU A 82 2.37 -1.16 12.69
N ALA A 83 1.25 -1.49 13.35
CA ALA A 83 0.24 -2.37 12.78
C ALA A 83 -0.72 -1.58 11.87
N PRO A 84 -1.20 -2.14 10.75
CA PRO A 84 -2.32 -1.55 10.01
C PRO A 84 -3.56 -1.52 10.90
N GLU A 85 -4.26 -0.37 10.96
CA GLU A 85 -5.59 -0.25 11.58
C GLU A 85 -6.70 -0.81 10.68
#